data_AF-A0A2N3H0Z0-F1
#
_entry.id   AF-A0A2N3H0Z0-F1
#
_cell.length_a   1.000
_cell.length_b   1.000
_cell.length_c   1.000
_cell.angle_alpha   90.00
_cell.angle_beta   90.00
_cell.angle_gamma   90.00
#
_symmetry.space_group_name_H-M   'P 1'
#
loop_
_entity.id
_entity.type
_entity.pdbx_description
1 polymer ?
#
loop_
_entity_poly.entity_id
_entity_poly.type
_entity_poly.pdbx_seq_one_letter_code
_entity_poly.pdbx_strand_id
1 'polypeptide(L)'
;MAKRTRLYQRARSPLIQGHSKRERPLWQPLVGSFVVALIAPLFLWWLITMIAGAQPAEALSLLGADIFSLLLPMLPGALIGAVVGVLGARSWGSRRPWLPGAILGAVLAGAGLLLFG
;
A
#
# COMPACT_ATOMS: atom_id res chain seq x y z
N MET A 1 53.35 7.83 18.12
CA MET A 1 52.88 6.45 17.82
C MET A 1 51.45 6.29 18.32
N ALA A 2 50.46 6.32 17.43
CA ALA A 2 49.06 6.18 17.81
C ALA A 2 48.75 4.72 18.19
N LYS A 3 48.36 4.48 19.45
CA LYS A 3 47.87 3.19 19.94
C LYS A 3 46.62 2.81 19.15
N ARG A 4 46.76 1.88 18.20
CA ARG A 4 45.62 1.21 17.55
C ARG A 4 44.86 0.41 18.61
N THR A 5 43.74 0.95 19.08
CA THR A 5 42.73 0.18 19.80
C THR A 5 42.13 -0.84 18.84
N ARG A 6 42.69 -2.05 18.83
CA ARG A 6 42.01 -3.22 18.26
C ARG A 6 40.78 -3.46 19.14
N LEU A 7 39.65 -2.92 18.70
CA LEU A 7 38.34 -3.37 19.16
C LEU A 7 38.27 -4.86 18.84
N TYR A 8 38.50 -5.69 19.85
CA TYR A 8 38.09 -7.08 19.84
C TYR A 8 36.57 -7.09 19.67
N GLN A 9 36.12 -7.10 18.42
CA GLN A 9 34.73 -7.26 18.03
C GLN A 9 34.31 -8.68 18.45
N ARG A 10 33.94 -8.84 19.72
CA ARG A 10 33.12 -9.97 20.16
C ARG A 10 31.95 -10.06 19.19
N ALA A 11 31.69 -11.25 18.67
CA ALA A 11 30.56 -11.57 17.78
C ALA A 11 29.17 -11.32 18.40
N ARG A 12 29.09 -10.63 19.54
CA ARG A 12 27.90 -10.24 20.29
C ARG A 12 27.95 -8.79 20.77
N SER A 13 28.69 -7.91 20.08
CA SER A 13 28.65 -6.48 20.35
C SER A 13 27.28 -5.90 19.91
N PRO A 14 26.53 -5.21 20.79
CA PRO A 14 25.26 -4.59 20.44
C PRO A 14 25.41 -3.44 19.43
N LEU A 15 26.64 -2.99 19.14
CA LEU A 15 26.91 -2.05 18.05
C LEU A 15 27.04 -2.75 16.68
N ILE A 16 27.25 -4.07 16.66
CA ILE A 16 27.13 -4.94 15.47
C ILE A 16 25.74 -5.59 15.42
N GLN A 17 24.92 -5.40 16.46
CA GLN A 17 23.46 -5.44 16.32
C GLN A 17 23.00 -4.17 15.62
N GLY A 18 23.58 -3.88 14.44
CA GLY A 18 22.93 -3.03 13.46
C GLY A 18 21.53 -3.60 13.34
N HIS A 19 20.58 -2.85 13.92
CA HIS A 19 19.23 -3.30 14.17
C HIS A 19 18.76 -4.11 12.98
N SER A 20 18.29 -5.31 13.28
CA SER A 20 17.54 -6.20 12.40
C SER A 20 16.52 -5.39 11.57
N LYS A 21 16.98 -4.78 10.48
CA LYS A 21 16.13 -4.28 9.38
C LYS A 21 15.55 -5.46 8.60
N ARG A 22 15.88 -6.70 8.99
CA ARG A 22 15.68 -7.92 8.22
C ARG A 22 14.35 -8.63 8.47
N GLU A 23 13.57 -8.27 9.49
CA GLU A 23 12.36 -9.04 9.81
C GLU A 23 11.11 -8.18 9.97
N ARG A 24 10.99 -7.08 9.23
CA ARG A 24 9.65 -6.50 9.05
C ARG A 24 8.86 -7.42 8.12
N PRO A 25 7.74 -8.00 8.59
CA PRO A 25 6.97 -8.96 7.82
C PRO A 25 6.54 -8.36 6.48
N LEU A 26 6.69 -9.13 5.40
CA LEU A 26 6.25 -8.75 4.05
C LEU A 26 4.74 -8.52 3.96
N TRP A 27 3.96 -9.23 4.78
CA TRP A 27 2.51 -9.16 4.76
C TRP A 27 1.98 -7.79 5.22
N GLN A 28 2.63 -7.13 6.19
CA GLN A 28 2.18 -5.82 6.69
C GLN A 28 2.08 -4.75 5.60
N PRO A 29 3.15 -4.47 4.81
CA PRO A 29 3.06 -3.48 3.75
C PRO A 29 2.17 -3.92 2.59
N LEU A 30 2.05 -5.23 2.32
CA LEU A 30 1.14 -5.75 1.29
C LEU A 30 -0.33 -5.54 1.66
N VAL A 31 -0.73 -5.89 2.88
CA VAL A 31 -2.09 -5.71 3.38
C VAL A 31 -2.45 -4.23 3.43
N GLY A 32 -1.57 -3.39 4.00
CA GLY A 32 -1.80 -1.94 4.04
C GLY A 32 -1.93 -1.33 2.65
N SER A 33 -1.07 -1.75 1.72
CA SER A 33 -1.14 -1.35 0.32
C SER A 33 -2.46 -1.75 -0.34
N PHE A 34 -2.87 -3.01 -0.18
CA PHE A 34 -4.08 -3.56 -0.79
C PHE A 34 -5.35 -2.90 -0.26
N VAL A 35 -5.45 -2.71 1.06
CA VAL A 35 -6.60 -2.04 1.68
C VAL A 35 -6.72 -0.60 1.19
N VAL A 36 -5.62 0.15 1.14
CA VAL A 36 -5.62 1.53 0.61
C VAL A 36 -5.97 1.55 -0.88
N ALA A 37 -5.45 0.59 -1.66
CA ALA A 37 -5.74 0.48 -3.09
C ALA A 37 -7.22 0.23 -3.41
N LEU A 38 -7.96 -0.44 -2.52
CA LEU A 38 -9.41 -0.63 -2.66
C LEU A 38 -10.21 0.59 -2.20
N ILE A 39 -9.82 1.20 -1.08
CA ILE A 39 -10.59 2.31 -0.49
C ILE A 39 -10.39 3.61 -1.27
N ALA A 40 -9.17 3.91 -1.72
CA ALA A 40 -8.85 5.21 -2.31
C ALA A 40 -9.66 5.53 -3.58
N PRO A 41 -9.87 4.60 -4.55
CA PRO A 41 -10.69 4.88 -5.72
C PRO A 41 -12.17 5.08 -5.38
N LEU A 42 -12.72 4.30 -4.44
CA LEU A 42 -14.10 4.47 -3.98
C LEU A 42 -14.31 5.81 -3.28
N PHE A 43 -13.35 6.21 -2.43
CA PHE A 43 -13.37 7.52 -1.78
C PHE A 43 -13.28 8.66 -2.80
N LEU A 44 -12.42 8.52 -3.82
CA LEU A 44 -12.29 9.52 -4.88
C LEU A 44 -13.59 9.62 -5.71
N TRP A 45 -14.20 8.49 -6.07
CA TRP A 45 -15.49 8.45 -6.75
C TRP A 45 -16.60 9.11 -5.92
N TRP A 46 -16.65 8.81 -4.62
CA TRP A 46 -17.59 9.44 -3.69
C TRP A 46 -17.36 10.96 -3.59
N LEU A 47 -16.11 11.40 -3.54
CA LEU A 47 -15.79 12.83 -3.52
C LEU A 47 -16.22 13.53 -4.81
N ILE A 48 -16.01 12.90 -5.97
CA ILE A 48 -16.41 13.45 -7.27
C ILE A 48 -17.94 13.58 -7.36
N THR A 49 -18.70 12.56 -6.92
CA THR A 49 -20.17 12.61 -6.92
C THR A 49 -20.72 13.69 -5.99
N MET A 50 -20.11 13.86 -4.81
CA MET A 50 -20.43 14.97 -3.89
C MET A 50 -20.16 16.35 -4.53
N ILE A 51 -19.02 16.52 -5.22
CA ILE A 51 -18.69 17.77 -5.93
C ILE A 51 -19.67 18.04 -7.08
N ALA A 52 -20.18 16.99 -7.72
CA ALA A 52 -21.20 17.09 -8.77
C ALA A 52 -22.61 17.43 -8.24
N GLY A 53 -22.79 17.53 -6.92
CA GLY A 53 -24.03 17.99 -6.29
C GLY A 53 -24.93 16.88 -5.72
N ALA A 54 -24.46 15.63 -5.66
CA ALA A 54 -25.20 14.54 -5.02
C ALA A 54 -25.33 14.76 -3.50
N GLN A 55 -26.44 14.30 -2.90
CA GLN A 55 -26.55 14.30 -1.44
C GLN A 55 -25.69 13.17 -0.83
N PRO A 56 -25.10 13.37 0.37
CA PRO A 56 -24.24 12.36 0.99
C PRO A 56 -24.91 10.99 1.18
N ALA A 57 -26.19 10.99 1.53
CA ALA A 57 -26.96 9.78 1.76
C ALA A 57 -27.20 8.99 0.46
N GLU A 58 -27.41 9.68 -0.65
CA GLU A 58 -27.58 9.07 -1.97
C GLU A 58 -26.26 8.51 -2.50
N ALA A 59 -25.16 9.25 -2.35
CA ALA A 59 -23.85 8.76 -2.76
C ALA A 59 -23.41 7.51 -1.96
N LEU A 60 -23.75 7.45 -0.66
CA LEU A 60 -23.49 6.28 0.18
C LEU A 60 -24.43 5.11 -0.16
N SER A 61 -25.70 5.38 -0.48
CA SER A 61 -26.63 4.32 -0.85
C SER A 61 -26.24 3.67 -2.18
N LEU A 62 -25.72 4.44 -3.14
CA LEU A 62 -25.20 3.92 -4.41
C LEU A 62 -23.99 2.99 -4.20
N LEU A 63 -23.07 3.33 -3.29
CA LEU A 63 -21.96 2.44 -2.93
C LEU A 63 -22.43 1.17 -2.23
N GLY A 64 -23.43 1.30 -1.35
CA GLY A 64 -23.93 0.20 -0.52
C GLY A 64 -24.85 -0.78 -1.26
N ALA A 65 -25.57 -0.32 -2.28
CA ALA A 65 -26.55 -1.13 -3.01
C ALA A 65 -25.91 -2.28 -3.79
N ASP A 66 -24.70 -2.08 -4.32
CA ASP A 66 -23.98 -3.12 -5.06
C ASP A 66 -22.46 -3.08 -4.85
N ILE A 67 -22.06 -3.08 -3.58
CA ILE A 67 -20.64 -3.03 -3.19
C ILE A 67 -19.82 -4.18 -3.80
N PHE A 68 -20.42 -5.34 -4.05
CA PHE A 68 -19.71 -6.49 -4.61
C PHE A 68 -19.41 -6.28 -6.09
N SER A 69 -20.37 -5.82 -6.90
CA SER A 69 -20.11 -5.50 -8.31
C SER A 69 -19.09 -4.39 -8.48
N LEU A 70 -19.02 -3.45 -7.53
CA LEU A 70 -17.98 -2.41 -7.52
C LEU A 70 -16.60 -2.98 -7.13
N LEU A 71 -16.53 -3.84 -6.10
CA LEU A 71 -15.26 -4.37 -5.59
C LEU A 71 -14.65 -5.45 -6.50
N LEU A 72 -15.46 -6.33 -7.08
CA LEU A 72 -14.98 -7.48 -7.86
C LEU A 72 -13.98 -7.11 -8.98
N PRO A 73 -14.27 -6.12 -9.85
CA PRO A 73 -13.35 -5.72 -10.91
C PRO A 73 -12.12 -4.96 -10.39
N MET A 74 -12.19 -4.40 -9.19
CA MET A 74 -11.06 -3.69 -8.57
C MET A 74 -10.03 -4.65 -7.96
N LEU A 75 -10.46 -5.82 -7.47
CA LEU A 75 -9.61 -6.77 -6.74
C LEU A 75 -8.33 -7.18 -7.49
N PRO A 76 -8.36 -7.58 -8.78
CA PRO A 76 -7.16 -7.99 -9.49
C PRO A 76 -6.15 -6.85 -9.62
N GLY A 77 -6.62 -5.65 -9.95
CA GLY A 77 -5.78 -4.46 -10.09
C GLY A 77 -5.15 -4.04 -8.76
N ALA A 78 -5.94 -4.02 -7.68
CA ALA A 78 -5.47 -3.72 -6.33
C ALA A 78 -4.40 -4.73 -5.89
N LEU A 79 -4.62 -6.02 -6.12
CA LEU A 79 -3.70 -7.09 -5.73
C LEU A 79 -2.39 -7.01 -6.51
N ILE A 80 -2.46 -6.93 -7.85
CA ILE A 80 -1.29 -6.87 -8.72
C ILE A 80 -0.48 -5.60 -8.41
N GLY A 81 -1.14 -4.45 -8.32
CA GLY A 81 -0.46 -3.18 -8.02
C GLY A 81 0.17 -3.16 -6.63
N ALA A 82 -0.50 -3.72 -5.62
CA ALA A 82 0.08 -3.85 -4.28
C ALA A 82 1.32 -4.75 -4.29
N VAL A 83 1.26 -5.93 -4.92
CA VAL A 83 2.39 -6.86 -4.97
C VAL A 83 3.57 -6.25 -5.74
N VAL A 84 3.34 -5.78 -6.96
CA VAL A 84 4.40 -5.22 -7.82
C VAL A 84 4.99 -3.96 -7.18
N GLY A 85 4.15 -3.06 -6.68
CA GLY A 85 4.62 -1.81 -6.08
C GLY A 85 5.33 -2.01 -4.75
N VAL A 86 4.90 -2.94 -3.87
CA VAL A 86 5.60 -3.23 -2.61
C VAL A 86 6.93 -3.94 -2.88
N LEU A 87 6.97 -4.93 -3.77
CA LEU A 87 8.21 -5.65 -4.09
C LEU A 87 9.22 -4.74 -4.79
N GLY A 88 8.77 -3.97 -5.79
CA GLY A 88 9.59 -2.94 -6.44
C GLY A 88 10.06 -1.90 -5.43
N ALA A 89 9.22 -1.49 -4.49
CA ALA A 89 9.62 -0.52 -3.48
C ALA A 89 10.67 -1.05 -2.48
N ARG A 90 10.74 -2.37 -2.29
CA ARG A 90 11.76 -2.99 -1.44
C ARG A 90 13.09 -3.15 -2.18
N SER A 91 13.10 -3.39 -3.48
CA SER A 91 14.35 -3.61 -4.24
C SER A 91 15.25 -2.37 -4.27
N TRP A 92 14.68 -1.15 -4.30
CA TRP A 92 15.44 0.11 -4.20
C TRP A 92 15.59 0.66 -2.76
N GLY A 93 15.21 -0.12 -1.74
CA GLY A 93 15.41 0.24 -0.33
C GLY A 93 14.45 1.29 0.25
N SER A 94 13.21 1.40 -0.22
CA SER A 94 12.25 2.37 0.31
C SER A 94 11.94 2.13 1.78
N ARG A 95 11.83 3.23 2.54
CA ARG A 95 11.42 3.21 3.96
C ARG A 95 9.92 2.93 4.13
N ARG A 96 9.11 3.20 3.11
CA ARG A 96 7.64 3.04 3.12
C ARG A 96 7.19 2.24 1.89
N PRO A 97 7.46 0.93 1.85
CA PRO A 97 7.18 0.13 0.65
C PRO A 97 5.68 -0.04 0.37
N TRP A 98 4.82 0.18 1.36
CA TRP A 98 3.36 0.15 1.19
C TRP A 98 2.83 1.30 0.32
N LEU A 99 3.52 2.45 0.26
CA LEU A 99 3.01 3.64 -0.42
C LEU A 99 3.06 3.51 -1.95
N PRO A 100 4.18 3.09 -2.58
CA PRO A 100 4.19 2.83 -4.01
C PRO A 100 3.24 1.69 -4.42
N GLY A 101 3.12 0.65 -3.59
CA GLY A 101 2.11 -0.40 -3.77
C GLY A 101 0.68 0.16 -3.74
N ALA A 102 0.37 1.03 -2.78
CA ALA A 102 -0.95 1.62 -2.64
C ALA A 102 -1.30 2.51 -3.83
N ILE A 103 -0.33 3.30 -4.31
CA ILE A 103 -0.50 4.17 -5.48
C ILE A 103 -0.74 3.33 -6.73
N LEU A 104 0.15 2.37 -7.01
CA LEU A 104 0.02 1.52 -8.20
C LEU A 104 -1.27 0.69 -8.15
N GLY A 105 -1.58 0.12 -6.99
CA GLY A 105 -2.82 -0.61 -6.73
C GLY A 105 -4.05 0.25 -6.90
N ALA A 106 -4.08 1.48 -6.36
CA ALA A 106 -5.23 2.39 -6.51
C ALA A 106 -5.45 2.81 -7.96
N VAL A 107 -4.39 3.03 -8.74
CA VAL A 107 -4.50 3.34 -10.17
C VAL A 107 -5.11 2.16 -10.93
N LEU A 108 -4.60 0.95 -10.72
CA LEU A 108 -5.10 -0.25 -11.42
C LEU A 108 -6.51 -0.65 -10.95
N ALA A 109 -6.79 -0.55 -9.65
CA ALA A 109 -8.11 -0.78 -9.09
C ALA A 109 -9.12 0.25 -9.59
N GLY A 110 -8.73 1.53 -9.62
CA GLY A 110 -9.55 2.61 -10.19
C GLY A 110 -9.84 2.42 -11.67
N ALA A 111 -8.88 1.91 -12.45
CA ALA A 111 -9.13 1.53 -13.84
C ALA A 111 -10.17 0.39 -13.93
N GLY A 112 -10.10 -0.61 -13.06
CA GLY A 112 -11.11 -1.66 -12.95
C GLY A 112 -12.50 -1.11 -12.62
N LEU A 113 -12.59 -0.19 -11.66
CA LEU A 113 -13.84 0.50 -11.33
C LEU A 113 -14.40 1.28 -12.51
N LEU A 114 -13.58 2.02 -13.25
CA LEU A 114 -14.04 2.85 -14.36
C LEU A 114 -14.45 2.05 -15.61
N LEU A 115 -13.84 0.87 -15.82
CA LEU A 115 -14.10 0.05 -16.99
C LEU A 115 -15.26 -0.94 -16.80
N PHE A 116 -15.54 -1.34 -15.56
CA PHE A 116 -16.46 -2.44 -15.25
C PHE A 116 -17.47 -2.13 -14.13
N GLY A 117 -17.37 -0.96 -13.47
CA GLY A 117 -18.27 -0.51 -12.42
C GLY A 117 -19.25 0.57 -12.85
#